data_AF-A0A959ESD8-F1
#
_entry.id   AF-A0A959ESD8-F1
#
_cell.length_a   1.000
_cell.length_b   1.000
_cell.length_c   1.000
_cell.angle_alpha   90.00
_cell.angle_beta   90.00
_cell.angle_gamma   90.00
#
_symmetry.space_group_name_H-M   'P 1'
#
loop_
_entity.id
_entity.type
_entity.pdbx_description
1 polymer ?
#
loop_
_entity_poly.entity_id
_entity_poly.type
_entity_poly.pdbx_seq_one_letter_code
_entity_poly.pdbx_strand_id
1 'polypeptide(L)'
;GNNYSSDVESGRYDASNGLCLLNDGKGGFEPVWSSRSGFLANLDARDLCRLHLADGSDLYLVTNNNGRLLGFLHQGGKALQ
;
A
#
# COMPACT_ATOMS: atom_id res chain seq x y z
N GLY A 1 -6.88 1.42 -5.13
CA GLY A 1 -6.08 0.53 -5.99
C GLY A 1 -6.48 0.75 -7.43
N ASN A 2 -5.76 0.14 -8.36
CA ASN A 2 -6.22 0.10 -9.76
C ASN A 2 -7.51 -0.72 -9.85
N ASN A 3 -8.40 -0.40 -10.78
CA ASN A 3 -9.58 -1.20 -11.10
C ASN A 3 -9.58 -1.54 -12.59
N TYR A 4 -9.35 -2.82 -12.90
CA TYR A 4 -9.26 -3.31 -14.27
C TYR A 4 -10.61 -3.84 -14.81
N SER A 5 -11.65 -3.87 -13.97
CA SER A 5 -12.99 -4.38 -14.28
C SER A 5 -14.02 -3.25 -14.48
N SER A 6 -13.58 -2.12 -15.04
CA SER A 6 -14.43 -1.04 -15.54
C SER A 6 -15.28 -1.49 -16.75
N ASP A 7 -16.45 -0.88 -16.96
CA ASP A 7 -17.23 -1.09 -18.18
C ASP A 7 -16.41 -0.81 -19.45
N VAL A 8 -16.77 -1.49 -20.54
CA VAL A 8 -16.05 -1.48 -21.83
C VAL A 8 -15.82 -0.06 -22.35
N GLU A 9 -16.77 0.85 -22.13
CA GLU A 9 -16.67 2.23 -22.60
C GLU A 9 -15.69 3.08 -21.79
N SER A 10 -15.48 2.77 -20.50
CA SER A 10 -14.69 3.60 -19.60
C SER A 10 -13.23 3.20 -19.52
N GLY A 11 -12.89 1.94 -19.82
CA GLY A 11 -11.52 1.44 -19.70
C GLY A 11 -10.97 1.51 -18.27
N ARG A 12 -9.73 1.04 -18.08
CA ARG A 12 -9.14 0.85 -16.73
C ARG A 12 -9.07 2.15 -15.94
N TYR A 13 -9.39 2.07 -14.64
CA TYR A 13 -9.10 3.15 -13.70
C TYR A 13 -7.76 2.88 -13.01
N ASP A 14 -6.72 3.54 -13.50
CA ASP A 14 -5.39 3.45 -12.91
C ASP A 14 -5.22 4.47 -11.77
N ALA A 15 -4.84 3.98 -10.60
CA ALA A 15 -4.42 4.75 -9.45
C ALA A 15 -2.89 4.79 -9.35
N SER A 16 -2.36 5.50 -8.35
CA SER A 16 -0.92 5.47 -8.05
C SER A 16 -0.46 4.07 -7.60
N ASN A 17 0.75 3.68 -8.01
CA ASN A 17 1.33 2.36 -7.75
C ASN A 17 2.14 2.32 -6.44
N GLY A 18 1.58 2.80 -5.34
CA GLY A 18 2.23 2.68 -4.01
C GLY A 18 2.93 3.94 -3.48
N LEU A 19 2.40 5.13 -3.79
CA LEU A 19 2.70 6.32 -2.99
C LEU A 19 2.17 6.12 -1.56
N CYS A 20 3.05 6.20 -0.56
CA CYS A 20 2.68 6.21 0.85
C CYS A 20 2.60 7.64 1.36
N LEU A 21 1.55 7.96 2.12
CA LEU A 21 1.43 9.24 2.82
C LEU A 21 1.64 8.97 4.31
N LEU A 22 2.82 9.29 4.83
CA LEU A 22 3.14 9.08 6.23
C LEU A 22 2.66 10.28 7.05
N ASN A 23 1.85 10.01 8.07
CA ASN A 23 1.37 11.04 8.99
C ASN A 23 2.54 11.58 9.82
N ASP A 24 2.70 12.91 9.85
CA ASP A 24 3.76 13.61 10.59
C ASP A 24 3.42 13.86 12.08
N GLY A 25 2.25 13.40 12.54
CA GLY A 25 1.73 13.59 13.89
C GLY A 25 1.13 14.98 14.15
N LYS A 26 1.17 15.90 13.20
CA LYS A 26 0.72 17.31 13.31
C LYS A 26 -0.41 17.64 12.34
N GLY A 27 -0.94 16.64 11.64
CA GLY A 27 -2.00 16.78 10.65
C GLY A 27 -1.49 16.97 9.21
N GLY A 28 -0.18 16.89 9.00
CA GLY A 28 0.44 16.83 7.69
C GLY A 28 0.77 15.40 7.25
N PHE A 29 1.13 15.26 5.97
CA PHE A 29 1.53 14.01 5.38
C PHE A 29 2.80 14.18 4.55
N GLU A 30 3.80 13.34 4.78
CA GLU A 30 4.98 13.25 3.93
C GLU A 30 4.75 12.20 2.82
N PRO A 31 4.88 12.59 1.54
CA PRO A 31 4.83 11.64 0.44
C PRO A 31 6.12 10.81 0.38
N VAL A 32 5.99 9.49 0.50
CA VAL A 32 7.08 8.53 0.32
C VAL A 32 6.78 7.66 -0.89
N TRP A 33 7.60 7.81 -1.93
CA TRP A 33 7.49 7.03 -3.16
C TRP A 33 7.82 5.56 -2.93
N SER A 34 7.22 4.68 -3.74
CA SER A 34 7.43 3.23 -3.70
C SER A 34 8.89 2.82 -3.84
N SER A 35 9.71 3.61 -4.54
CA SER A 35 11.16 3.42 -4.65
C SER A 35 11.90 3.52 -3.32
N ARG A 36 11.34 4.26 -2.36
CA ARG A 36 11.91 4.46 -1.01
C ARG A 36 11.20 3.60 0.04
N SER A 37 9.87 3.44 -0.06
CA SER A 37 9.11 2.65 0.91
C SER A 37 9.17 1.14 0.65
N GLY A 38 9.47 0.72 -0.58
CA GLY A 38 9.33 -0.68 -1.01
C GLY A 38 7.89 -1.14 -1.18
N PHE A 39 6.91 -0.28 -0.92
CA PHE A 39 5.48 -0.57 -1.06
C PHE A 39 5.04 -0.36 -2.51
N LEU A 40 4.89 -1.44 -3.27
CA LEU A 40 4.51 -1.42 -4.69
C LEU A 40 3.26 -2.28 -4.93
N ALA A 41 2.09 -1.67 -4.82
CA ALA A 41 0.80 -2.29 -5.10
C ALA A 41 0.33 -1.96 -6.53
N ASN A 42 0.98 -2.53 -7.53
CA ASN A 42 0.78 -2.20 -8.96
C ASN A 42 -0.16 -3.15 -9.72
N LEU A 43 -0.99 -3.91 -9.01
CA LEU A 43 -2.01 -4.80 -9.58
C LEU A 43 -3.42 -4.22 -9.35
N ASP A 44 -4.47 -5.00 -9.61
CA ASP A 44 -5.88 -4.67 -9.32
C ASP A 44 -6.17 -4.78 -7.81
N ALA A 45 -5.58 -3.87 -7.03
CA ALA A 45 -5.61 -3.89 -5.56
C ALA A 45 -7.00 -3.57 -5.01
N ARG A 46 -7.53 -4.47 -4.16
CA ARG A 46 -8.90 -4.43 -3.63
C ARG A 46 -9.01 -4.11 -2.16
N ASP A 47 -8.09 -4.62 -1.34
CA ASP A 47 -8.09 -4.37 0.11
C ASP A 47 -6.66 -4.32 0.67
N LEU A 48 -6.49 -3.63 1.80
CA LEU A 48 -5.24 -3.49 2.55
C LEU A 48 -5.50 -3.80 4.03
N CYS A 49 -4.82 -4.80 4.55
CA CYS A 49 -4.86 -5.17 5.97
C CYS A 49 -3.47 -5.04 6.60
N ARG A 50 -3.42 -4.71 7.89
CA ARG A 50 -2.20 -4.69 8.70
C ARG A 50 -2.26 -5.78 9.76
N LEU A 51 -1.22 -6.59 9.83
CA LEU A 51 -1.00 -7.59 10.87
C LEU A 51 0.17 -7.18 11.75
N HIS A 52 -0.08 -7.13 13.06
CA HIS A 52 0.96 -6.93 14.07
C HIS A 52 1.64 -8.27 14.35
N LEU A 53 2.94 -8.37 14.06
CA LEU A 53 3.72 -9.57 14.31
C LEU A 53 4.28 -9.58 15.73
N ALA A 54 4.58 -10.77 16.25
CA ALA A 54 5.06 -10.96 17.62
C ALA A 54 6.42 -10.30 17.89
N ASP A 55 7.22 -10.07 16.86
CA ASP A 55 8.51 -9.37 16.94
C ASP A 55 8.38 -7.84 16.92
N GLY A 56 7.14 -7.31 16.93
CA GLY A 56 6.85 -5.89 16.91
C GLY A 56 6.92 -5.25 15.52
N SER A 57 7.15 -6.03 14.45
CA SER A 57 7.02 -5.57 13.08
C SER A 57 5.57 -5.63 12.59
N ASP A 58 5.28 -4.87 11.54
CA ASP A 58 3.98 -4.88 10.87
C ASP A 58 4.10 -5.56 9.50
N LEU A 59 3.18 -6.47 9.20
CA LEU A 59 3.00 -7.01 7.86
C LEU A 59 1.75 -6.40 7.21
N TYR A 60 1.96 -5.68 6.12
CA TYR A 60 0.88 -5.15 5.30
C TYR A 60 0.54 -6.13 4.18
N LEU A 61 -0.73 -6.52 4.09
CA LEU A 61 -1.25 -7.44 3.08
C LEU A 61 -2.14 -6.69 2.11
N VAL A 62 -1.87 -6.83 0.80
CA VAL A 62 -2.70 -6.27 -0.26
C VAL A 62 -3.32 -7.38 -1.08
N THR A 63 -4.65 -7.44 -1.11
CA THR A 63 -5.39 -8.38 -1.96
C THR A 63 -5.57 -7.80 -3.36
N ASN A 64 -5.54 -8.66 -4.36
CA ASN A 64 -5.71 -8.28 -5.76
C ASN A 64 -6.77 -9.14 -6.42
N ASN A 65 -7.62 -8.54 -7.24
CA ASN A 65 -8.60 -9.27 -8.02
C ASN A 65 -7.89 -10.24 -9.00
N ASN A 66 -8.23 -11.53 -8.93
CA ASN A 66 -7.61 -12.61 -9.72
C ASN A 66 -6.07 -12.57 -9.74
N GLY A 67 -5.46 -12.08 -8.65
CA GLY A 67 -4.02 -11.83 -8.55
C GLY A 67 -3.42 -12.45 -7.29
N ARG A 68 -2.09 -12.34 -7.18
CA ARG A 68 -1.37 -12.80 -5.99
C ARG A 68 -1.65 -11.88 -4.79
N LEU A 69 -1.68 -12.45 -3.59
CA LEU A 69 -1.58 -11.68 -2.36
C LEU A 69 -0.17 -11.07 -2.29
N LEU A 70 -0.08 -9.77 -2.04
CA LEU A 70 1.19 -9.08 -1.82
C LEU A 70 1.39 -8.82 -0.33
N GLY A 71 2.63 -8.99 0.14
CA GLY A 71 3.02 -8.77 1.54
C GLY A 71 4.20 -7.82 1.63
N PHE A 72 4.11 -6.82 2.50
CA PHE A 72 5.16 -5.83 2.74
C PHE A 72 5.48 -5.77 4.22
N LEU A 73 6.73 -6.11 4.58
CA LEU A 73 7.18 -6.08 5.97
C LEU A 73 7.71 -4.68 6.32
N HIS A 74 7.17 -4.10 7.38
CA HIS A 74 7.65 -2.88 7.98
C HIS A 74 8.24 -3.21 9.35
N GLN A 75 9.55 -3.06 9.49
CA GLN A 75 10.19 -3.19 10.80
C GLN A 75 9.78 -2.00 11.66
N GLY A 76 9.14 -2.27 12.81
CA GLY A 76 8.72 -1.25 13.75
C GLY A 76 9.91 -0.40 14.20
N GLY A 77 10.07 0.77 13.59
CA GLY A 77 11.05 1.75 13.98
C GLY A 77 10.43 2.72 14.98
N LYS A 78 11.11 2.97 16.11
CA LYS A 78 10.84 4.15 16.95
C LYS A 78 10.68 5.36 16.02
N ALA A 79 9.60 6.12 16.20
CA ALA A 79 9.40 7.39 15.53
C ALA A 79 10.72 8.17 15.55
N LEU A 80 11.20 8.53 14.35
CA LEU A 80 12.37 9.38 14.18
C LEU A 80 12.10 10.68 14.96
N GLN A 81 12.97 10.95 15.95
CA GLN A 81 13.02 12.23 16.65
C GLN A 81 13.52 13.34 15.73
#